data_AF-A0A510E3Q3-F1
#
_entry.id   AF-A0A510E3Q3-F1
#
_cell.length_a   1.000
_cell.length_b   1.000
_cell.length_c   1.000
_cell.angle_alpha   90.00
_cell.angle_beta   90.00
_cell.angle_gamma   90.00
#
_symmetry.space_group_name_H-M   'P 1'
#
loop_
_entity.id
_entity.type
_entity.pdbx_description
1 polymer ?
#
loop_
_entity_poly.entity_id
_entity_poly.type
_entity_poly.pdbx_seq_one_letter_code
_entity_poly.pdbx_strand_id
1 'polypeptide(L)'
;MSRLLKFMIVGGLGTIVNEGVYITSARLIPIAAALLLGIEISIIFNFFLNDWWTFKGMGVGTSTPMRLIKFHVSSAMGGAVQYFATIVFLIEFLHFTTFSEIFIYLFVYNYLNSSSFTLLFTNFLGIVSSFAVRFITSIKYVWS
;
A
#
# COMPACT_ATOMS: atom_id res chain seq x y z
N MET A 1 6.34 13.38 -18.90
CA MET A 1 6.09 13.08 -17.47
C MET A 1 6.86 11.82 -17.07
N SER A 2 7.58 11.86 -15.95
CA SER A 2 8.36 10.70 -15.47
C SER A 2 7.43 9.54 -15.07
N ARG A 3 7.92 8.30 -15.17
CA ARG A 3 7.18 7.12 -14.70
C ARG A 3 6.89 7.19 -13.21
N LEU A 4 7.82 7.74 -12.43
CA LEU A 4 7.63 7.98 -11.00
C LEU A 4 6.40 8.86 -10.74
N LEU A 5 6.29 10.01 -11.42
CA LEU A 5 5.16 10.91 -11.21
C LEU A 5 3.83 10.29 -11.65
N LYS A 6 3.81 9.56 -12.77
CA LYS A 6 2.63 8.79 -13.17
C LYS A 6 2.25 7.76 -12.11
N PHE A 7 3.23 6.99 -11.60
CA PHE A 7 3.00 5.98 -10.58
C PHE A 7 2.49 6.59 -9.26
N MET A 8 2.98 7.78 -8.87
CA MET A 8 2.46 8.54 -7.72
C MET A 8 1.00 8.93 -7.93
N ILE A 9 0.65 9.45 -9.11
CA ILE A 9 -0.73 9.84 -9.46
C ILE A 9 -1.65 8.61 -9.44
N VAL A 10 -1.24 7.52 -10.07
CA VAL A 10 -2.01 6.27 -10.06
C VAL A 10 -2.20 5.77 -8.63
N GLY A 11 -1.14 5.73 -7.82
CA GLY A 11 -1.23 5.32 -6.41
C GLY A 11 -2.19 6.20 -5.60
N GLY A 12 -2.14 7.52 -5.78
CA GLY A 12 -3.07 8.45 -5.12
C GLY A 12 -4.52 8.23 -5.52
N LEU A 13 -4.79 8.02 -6.82
CA LEU A 13 -6.13 7.64 -7.30
C LEU A 13 -6.57 6.29 -6.72
N GLY A 14 -5.65 5.32 -6.63
CA GLY A 14 -5.90 4.03 -6.00
C GLY A 14 -6.32 4.15 -4.53
N THR A 15 -5.74 5.07 -3.76
CA THR A 15 -6.17 5.34 -2.38
C THR A 15 -7.61 5.85 -2.35
N ILE A 16 -7.98 6.77 -3.25
CA ILE A 16 -9.36 7.27 -3.36
C ILE A 16 -10.33 6.13 -3.70
N VAL A 17 -9.96 5.24 -4.63
CA VAL A 17 -10.76 4.07 -4.99
C VAL A 17 -10.90 3.11 -3.81
N ASN A 18 -9.83 2.86 -3.06
CA ASN A 18 -9.86 1.99 -1.87
C ASN A 18 -10.88 2.50 -0.85
N GLU A 19 -10.73 3.76 -0.43
CA GLU A 19 -11.61 4.38 0.56
C GLU A 19 -13.06 4.49 0.06
N GLY A 20 -13.25 4.82 -1.22
CA GLY A 20 -14.58 4.88 -1.83
C GLY A 20 -15.31 3.54 -1.80
N VAL A 21 -14.61 2.44 -2.13
CA VAL A 21 -15.15 1.08 -2.06
C VAL A 21 -15.43 0.69 -0.61
N TYR A 22 -14.52 1.00 0.30
CA TYR A 22 -14.72 0.71 1.72
C TYR A 22 -15.96 1.42 2.27
N ILE A 23 -16.07 2.74 2.11
CA ILE A 23 -17.19 3.55 2.65
C ILE A 23 -18.54 3.09 2.10
N THR A 24 -18.59 2.74 0.81
CA THR A 24 -19.83 2.31 0.15
C THR A 24 -20.23 0.88 0.53
N SER A 25 -19.27 -0.03 0.70
CA SER A 25 -19.52 -1.44 1.01
C SER A 25 -19.65 -1.75 2.50
N ALA A 26 -19.06 -0.94 3.39
CA ALA A 26 -19.06 -1.18 4.84
C ALA A 26 -20.46 -1.18 5.49
N ARG A 27 -21.48 -0.65 4.80
CA ARG A 27 -22.89 -0.73 5.24
C ARG A 27 -23.61 -2.02 4.82
N LEU A 28 -23.03 -2.77 3.89
CA LEU A 28 -23.66 -3.92 3.23
C LEU A 28 -23.01 -5.25 3.63
N ILE A 29 -21.72 -5.24 3.94
CA ILE A 29 -20.93 -6.43 4.27
C ILE A 29 -20.11 -6.19 5.54
N PRO A 30 -19.59 -7.25 6.20
CA PRO A 30 -18.74 -7.11 7.37
C PRO A 30 -17.54 -6.19 7.10
N ILE A 31 -17.16 -5.37 8.08
CA ILE A 31 -16.09 -4.35 7.96
C ILE A 31 -14.79 -4.96 7.40
N ALA A 32 -14.39 -6.14 7.90
CA ALA A 32 -13.20 -6.82 7.42
C ALA A 32 -13.28 -7.18 5.92
N ALA A 33 -14.47 -7.59 5.44
CA ALA A 33 -14.70 -7.88 4.03
C ALA A 33 -14.73 -6.61 3.19
N ALA A 34 -15.30 -5.51 3.70
CA ALA A 34 -15.28 -4.20 3.03
C ALA A 34 -13.86 -3.65 2.87
N LEU A 35 -13.02 -3.78 3.90
CA LEU A 35 -11.60 -3.40 3.87
C LEU A 35 -10.83 -4.23 2.82
N LEU A 36 -11.01 -5.56 2.84
CA LEU A 36 -10.35 -6.45 1.87
C LEU A 36 -10.81 -6.13 0.44
N LEU A 37 -12.10 -5.88 0.23
CA LEU A 37 -12.67 -5.51 -1.06
C LEU A 37 -12.09 -4.18 -1.57
N GLY A 38 -11.98 -3.17 -0.70
CA GLY A 38 -11.36 -1.89 -1.06
C GLY A 38 -9.90 -2.05 -1.48
N ILE A 39 -9.14 -2.87 -0.77
CA ILE A 39 -7.74 -3.20 -1.12
C ILE A 39 -7.66 -3.86 -2.49
N GLU A 40 -8.44 -4.91 -2.75
CA GLU A 40 -8.32 -5.64 -4.01
C GLU A 40 -8.79 -4.83 -5.22
N ILE A 41 -9.91 -4.10 -5.09
CA ILE A 41 -10.36 -3.22 -6.18
C ILE A 41 -9.32 -2.12 -6.46
N SER A 42 -8.68 -1.58 -5.42
CA SER A 42 -7.59 -0.60 -5.58
C SER A 42 -6.35 -1.19 -6.25
N ILE A 43 -5.94 -2.42 -5.92
CA ILE A 43 -4.81 -3.10 -6.56
C ILE A 43 -5.10 -3.33 -8.04
N ILE A 44 -6.30 -3.82 -8.38
CA ILE A 44 -6.72 -4.06 -9.76
C ILE A 44 -6.79 -2.75 -10.55
N PHE A 45 -7.40 -1.70 -9.97
CA PHE A 45 -7.46 -0.37 -10.56
C PHE A 45 -6.06 0.18 -10.86
N ASN A 46 -5.17 0.13 -9.88
CA ASN A 46 -3.79 0.57 -10.01
C ASN A 46 -3.03 -0.23 -11.07
N PHE A 47 -3.25 -1.54 -11.15
CA PHE A 47 -2.63 -2.38 -12.16
C PHE A 47 -3.02 -1.91 -13.56
N PHE A 48 -4.31 -1.80 -13.87
CA PHE A 48 -4.75 -1.46 -15.22
C PHE A 48 -4.31 -0.07 -15.64
N LEU A 49 -4.37 0.91 -14.73
CA LEU A 49 -3.94 2.27 -15.04
C LEU A 49 -2.40 2.33 -15.23
N ASN A 50 -1.64 1.57 -14.45
CA ASN A 50 -0.19 1.47 -14.65
C ASN A 50 0.18 0.73 -15.95
N ASP A 51 -0.51 -0.35 -16.28
CA ASP A 51 -0.27 -1.15 -17.49
C ASP A 51 -0.57 -0.32 -18.75
N TRP A 52 -1.67 0.42 -18.74
CA TRP A 52 -2.11 1.21 -19.89
C TRP A 52 -1.39 2.55 -20.03
N TRP A 53 -0.94 3.19 -18.94
CA TRP A 53 -0.41 4.55 -18.97
C TRP A 53 1.01 4.73 -18.42
N THR A 54 1.33 4.14 -17.27
CA THR A 54 2.65 4.34 -16.60
C THR A 54 3.75 3.56 -17.30
N PHE A 55 3.52 2.27 -17.53
CA PHE A 55 4.45 1.31 -18.10
C PHE A 55 4.04 0.86 -19.50
N LYS A 56 3.22 1.66 -20.20
CA LYS A 56 2.83 1.41 -21.58
C LYS A 56 4.04 1.09 -22.44
N GLY A 57 4.00 -0.05 -23.12
CA GLY A 57 5.08 -0.53 -23.99
C GLY A 57 6.21 -1.28 -23.27
N MET A 58 6.12 -1.49 -21.96
CA MET A 58 7.02 -2.38 -21.19
C MET A 58 6.37 -3.76 -20.96
N GLY A 59 7.15 -4.72 -20.44
CA GLY A 59 6.66 -6.08 -20.17
C GLY A 59 6.35 -6.88 -21.45
N VAL A 60 7.04 -6.57 -22.55
CA VAL A 60 6.93 -7.29 -23.83
C VAL A 60 7.31 -8.74 -23.58
N GLY A 61 6.44 -9.69 -23.96
CA GLY A 61 6.65 -11.12 -23.74
C GLY A 61 6.05 -11.68 -22.44
N THR A 62 5.55 -10.83 -21.52
CA THR A 62 4.73 -11.28 -20.39
C THR A 62 3.26 -11.02 -20.69
N SER A 63 2.36 -11.99 -20.47
CA SER A 63 0.92 -11.79 -20.65
C SER A 63 0.32 -10.87 -19.59
N THR A 64 -0.75 -10.14 -19.92
CA THR A 64 -1.42 -9.23 -18.97
C THR A 64 -1.85 -9.92 -17.67
N PRO A 65 -2.44 -11.13 -17.68
CA PRO A 65 -2.76 -11.84 -16.43
C PRO A 65 -1.53 -12.16 -15.58
N MET A 66 -0.41 -12.52 -16.20
CA MET A 66 0.83 -12.77 -15.46
C MET A 66 1.39 -11.48 -14.85
N ARG A 67 1.33 -10.35 -15.56
CA ARG A 67 1.70 -9.05 -14.99
C ARG A 67 0.79 -8.66 -13.82
N LEU A 68 -0.50 -8.98 -13.88
CA LEU A 68 -1.42 -8.77 -12.76
C LEU A 68 -1.01 -9.57 -11.52
N ILE A 69 -0.67 -10.87 -11.68
CA ILE A 69 -0.18 -11.71 -10.58
C ILE A 69 1.12 -11.11 -10.00
N LYS A 70 2.08 -10.77 -10.85
CA LYS A 70 3.33 -10.12 -10.42
C LYS A 70 3.06 -8.80 -9.68
N PHE A 71 2.06 -8.05 -10.10
CA PHE A 71 1.67 -6.80 -9.45
C PHE A 71 1.01 -7.00 -8.08
N HIS A 72 0.26 -8.08 -7.87
CA HIS A 72 -0.22 -8.46 -6.54
C HIS A 72 0.95 -8.83 -5.62
N VAL A 73 1.92 -9.61 -6.11
CA VAL A 73 3.13 -9.94 -5.34
C VAL A 73 3.91 -8.66 -4.99
N SER A 74 4.08 -7.75 -5.95
CA SER A 74 4.66 -6.42 -5.72
C SER A 74 3.90 -5.62 -4.66
N SER A 75 2.57 -5.65 -4.71
CA SER A 75 1.70 -4.95 -3.75
C SER A 75 1.81 -5.53 -2.35
N ALA A 76 1.86 -6.87 -2.22
CA ALA A 76 2.04 -7.59 -0.97
C ALA A 76 3.43 -7.31 -0.35
N MET A 77 4.50 -7.34 -1.16
CA MET A 77 5.85 -6.96 -0.70
C MET A 77 5.89 -5.52 -0.18
N GLY A 78 5.24 -4.59 -0.87
CA GLY A 78 5.10 -3.21 -0.39
C GLY A 78 4.37 -3.13 0.95
N GLY A 79 3.30 -3.91 1.12
CA GLY A 79 2.58 -4.00 2.40
C GLY A 79 3.45 -4.54 3.54
N ALA A 80 4.22 -5.60 3.29
CA ALA A 80 5.16 -6.14 4.26
C ALA A 80 6.24 -5.11 4.66
N VAL A 81 6.78 -4.39 3.68
CA VAL A 81 7.78 -3.32 3.92
C VAL A 81 7.17 -2.17 4.70
N GLN A 82 5.91 -1.79 4.44
CA GLN A 82 5.22 -0.76 5.21
C GLN A 82 5.15 -1.13 6.68
N TYR A 83 4.66 -2.33 7.00
CA TYR A 83 4.55 -2.78 8.39
C TYR A 83 5.92 -2.90 9.06
N PHE A 84 6.90 -3.48 8.35
CA PHE A 84 8.25 -3.62 8.86
C PHE A 84 8.91 -2.27 9.16
N ALA A 85 8.83 -1.31 8.22
CA ALA A 85 9.37 0.03 8.42
C ALA A 85 8.69 0.77 9.58
N THR A 86 7.37 0.63 9.71
CA THR A 86 6.64 1.19 10.86
C THR A 86 7.13 0.57 12.16
N ILE A 87 7.27 -0.76 12.25
CA ILE A 87 7.75 -1.44 13.48
C ILE A 87 9.17 -1.00 13.84
N VAL A 88 10.09 -0.96 12.88
CA VAL A 88 11.47 -0.48 13.10
C VAL A 88 11.46 0.95 13.63
N PHE A 89 10.62 1.82 13.07
CA PHE A 89 10.52 3.19 13.56
C PHE A 89 10.02 3.25 15.02
N LEU A 90 9.03 2.44 15.38
CA LEU A 90 8.53 2.38 16.76
C LEU A 90 9.61 1.95 17.76
N ILE A 91 10.46 0.99 17.38
CA ILE A 91 11.55 0.50 18.23
C ILE A 91 12.65 1.57 18.35
N GLU A 92 13.16 2.06 17.23
CA GLU A 92 14.38 2.90 17.20
C GLU A 92 14.13 4.35 17.63
N PHE A 93 12.97 4.93 17.28
CA PHE A 93 12.70 6.35 17.53
C PHE A 93 11.80 6.57 18.74
N LEU A 94 10.85 5.67 18.97
CA LEU A 94 9.88 5.80 20.07
C LEU A 94 10.19 4.86 21.24
N HIS A 95 11.26 4.07 21.15
CA HIS A 95 11.78 3.23 22.24
C HIS A 95 10.76 2.24 22.80
N PHE A 96 9.85 1.74 21.95
CA PHE A 96 8.97 0.64 22.30
C PHE A 96 9.81 -0.62 22.52
N THR A 97 9.73 -1.22 23.70
CA THR A 97 10.63 -2.32 24.09
C THR A 97 9.97 -3.70 24.03
N THR A 98 8.64 -3.74 24.08
CA THR A 98 7.89 -5.00 24.09
C THR A 98 6.98 -5.13 22.87
N PHE A 99 6.80 -6.39 22.43
CA PHE A 99 5.88 -6.71 21.34
C PHE A 99 4.44 -6.30 21.66
N SER A 100 4.03 -6.44 22.93
CA SER A 100 2.69 -6.06 23.39
C SER A 100 2.44 -4.55 23.24
N GLU A 101 3.42 -3.69 23.53
CA GLU A 101 3.28 -2.25 23.33
C GLU A 101 3.16 -1.89 21.84
N ILE A 102 3.94 -2.52 20.97
CA ILE A 102 3.87 -2.33 19.51
C ILE A 102 2.51 -2.79 18.98
N PHE A 103 2.04 -3.96 19.43
CA PHE A 103 0.75 -4.51 19.03
C PHE A 103 -0.40 -3.59 19.49
N ILE A 104 -0.37 -3.17 20.75
CA ILE A 104 -1.33 -2.20 21.28
C ILE A 104 -1.27 -0.92 20.45
N TYR A 105 -0.08 -0.37 20.17
CA TYR A 105 0.07 0.85 19.39
C TYR A 105 -0.55 0.76 17.98
N LEU A 106 -0.26 -0.31 17.26
CA LEU A 106 -0.72 -0.51 15.89
C LEU A 106 -2.22 -0.82 15.79
N PHE A 107 -2.76 -1.63 16.70
CA PHE A 107 -4.10 -2.21 16.56
C PHE A 107 -5.16 -1.64 17.54
N VAL A 108 -4.74 -1.09 18.68
CA VAL A 108 -5.64 -0.71 19.80
C VAL A 108 -5.53 0.76 20.20
N TYR A 109 -4.32 1.32 20.22
CA TYR A 109 -3.99 2.60 20.82
C TYR A 109 -4.28 3.82 19.93
N ASN A 110 -4.56 3.60 18.63
CA ASN A 110 -5.12 4.63 17.75
C ASN A 110 -6.39 5.29 18.35
N TYR A 111 -7.02 4.67 19.36
CA TYR A 111 -8.24 5.15 20.01
C TYR A 111 -8.02 5.94 21.34
N LEU A 112 -6.82 5.98 21.94
CA LEU A 112 -6.65 6.35 23.37
C LEU A 112 -5.53 7.35 23.73
N ASN A 113 -5.15 8.30 22.86
CA ASN A 113 -4.25 9.46 23.14
C ASN A 113 -2.78 9.38 22.63
N SER A 114 -2.49 8.76 21.49
CA SER A 114 -1.26 9.13 20.76
C SER A 114 -1.40 10.52 20.14
N SER A 115 -0.32 11.30 20.11
CA SER A 115 -0.34 12.54 19.33
C SER A 115 -0.64 12.20 17.86
N SER A 116 -1.67 12.80 17.28
CA SER A 116 -2.05 12.54 15.88
C SER A 116 -0.88 12.74 14.92
N PHE A 117 0.07 13.59 15.30
CA PHE A 117 1.28 13.88 14.54
C PHE A 117 2.26 12.69 14.50
N THR A 118 2.50 12.03 15.64
CA THR A 118 3.40 10.86 15.69
C THR A 118 2.86 9.71 14.85
N LEU A 119 1.56 9.40 14.98
CA LEU A 119 0.89 8.39 14.16
C LEU A 119 0.94 8.70 12.67
N LEU A 120 0.70 9.96 12.31
CA LEU A 120 0.78 10.39 10.92
C LEU A 120 2.20 10.23 10.37
N PHE A 121 3.22 10.61 11.15
CA PHE A 121 4.60 10.52 10.73
C PHE A 121 5.11 9.07 10.61
N THR A 122 4.78 8.20 11.57
CA THR A 122 5.17 6.78 11.52
C THR A 122 4.55 6.07 10.32
N ASN A 123 3.25 6.32 10.07
CA ASN A 123 2.56 5.74 8.91
C ASN A 123 3.10 6.31 7.60
N PHE A 124 3.40 7.60 7.56
CA PHE A 124 3.97 8.25 6.37
C PHE A 124 5.29 7.60 5.94
N LEU A 125 6.21 7.35 6.87
CA LEU A 125 7.47 6.66 6.55
C LEU A 125 7.24 5.26 5.98
N GLY A 126 6.37 4.47 6.62
CA GLY A 126 6.01 3.14 6.11
C GLY A 126 5.41 3.20 4.70
N ILE A 127 4.51 4.17 4.44
CA ILE A 127 3.90 4.38 3.12
C ILE A 127 4.96 4.74 2.07
N VAL A 128 5.90 5.64 2.40
CA VAL A 128 6.98 6.05 1.48
C VAL A 128 7.91 4.86 1.16
N SER A 129 8.31 4.08 2.15
CA SER A 129 9.14 2.88 1.95
C SER A 129 8.42 1.83 1.08
N SER A 130 7.15 1.58 1.37
CA SER A 130 6.26 0.72 0.56
C SER A 130 6.16 1.17 -0.88
N PHE A 131 5.93 2.47 -1.09
CA PHE A 131 5.82 3.07 -2.41
C PHE A 131 7.11 2.89 -3.21
N ALA A 132 8.27 3.15 -2.59
CA ALA A 132 9.57 2.97 -3.23
C ALA A 132 9.79 1.53 -3.67
N VAL A 133 9.51 0.55 -2.80
CA VAL A 133 9.62 -0.88 -3.14
C VAL A 133 8.69 -1.22 -4.29
N ARG A 134 7.41 -0.85 -4.21
CA ARG A 134 6.42 -1.11 -5.28
C ARG A 134 6.83 -0.51 -6.62
N PHE A 135 7.40 0.69 -6.63
CA PHE A 135 7.89 1.32 -7.85
C PHE A 135 9.09 0.58 -8.44
N ILE A 136 10.06 0.20 -7.60
CA ILE A 136 11.26 -0.53 -8.02
C ILE A 136 10.89 -1.92 -8.57
N THR A 137 10.03 -2.66 -7.88
CA THR A 137 9.57 -3.99 -8.32
C THR A 137 8.69 -3.90 -9.56
N SER A 138 7.94 -2.81 -9.74
CA SER A 138 7.22 -2.57 -10.99
C SER A 138 8.16 -2.50 -12.19
N ILE A 139 9.28 -1.79 -12.07
CA ILE A 139 10.28 -1.67 -13.14
C ILE A 139 11.07 -2.97 -13.33
N LYS A 140 11.52 -3.60 -12.24
CA LYS A 140 12.48 -4.71 -12.29
C LYS A 140 11.85 -6.10 -12.42
N TYR A 141 10.56 -6.24 -12.11
CA TYR A 141 9.92 -7.55 -12.01
C TYR A 141 8.58 -7.62 -12.76
N VAL A 142 7.69 -6.64 -12.56
CA VAL A 142 6.33 -6.70 -13.14
C VAL A 142 6.35 -6.42 -14.64
N TRP A 143 7.01 -5.34 -15.06
CA TRP A 143 7.10 -4.89 -16.45
C TRP A 143 8.53 -4.97 -17.02
N SER A 144 9.39 -5.80 -16.43
CA SER A 144 10.74 -6.10 -16.96
C SER A 144 10.69 -6.69 -18.36
#